data_AF-E6X1U2-F1
#
_entry.id   AF-E6X1U2-F1
#
_cell.length_a   1.000
_cell.length_b   1.000
_cell.length_c   1.000
_cell.angle_alpha   90.00
_cell.angle_beta   90.00
_cell.angle_gamma   90.00
#
_symmetry.space_group_name_H-M   'P 1'
#
loop_
_entity.id
_entity.type
_entity.pdbx_description
1 polymer ?
#
loop_
_entity_poly.entity_id
_entity_poly.type
_entity_poly.pdbx_seq_one_letter_code
_entity_poly.pdbx_strand_id
1 'polypeptide(L)'
;MKRYSKILTRSIAATSLIALMTSSLEARLQTGPIVNHEVQQHRIERLAKHKRVRVGAMWAMTLYAEDADSKLKSVETRFGQIKKAKKGVDAYDQESFPSWPKLAVNFEADGPGSKYKGDYHNITRWRGDEWNFVVTSSDVNRAVTLRWSELQKVVLLKSKAQPRPYKRIEAPGARKLRRLLLIDLKTGEKIPAVIDGKLQSYTFNMEGEKTRRFKWKFLSVREYFKSRRLAHRNMRAKRRLEKIYAKELAKSLRAEKRAKRHSSHHTPPPAGKKEIIEE
;
A
#
# COMPACT_ATOMS: atom_id res chain seq x y z
N MET A 1 41.86 38.27 42.69
CA MET A 1 40.40 38.11 42.56
C MET A 1 39.66 39.43 42.25
N LYS A 2 39.99 40.15 41.16
CA LYS A 2 39.24 41.37 40.74
C LYS A 2 39.07 41.51 39.21
N ARG A 3 39.11 40.39 38.46
CA ARG A 3 38.98 40.41 36.98
C ARG A 3 37.87 39.52 36.39
N TYR A 4 37.03 38.88 37.22
CA TYR A 4 35.90 38.06 36.76
C TYR A 4 34.51 38.70 36.90
N SER A 5 34.41 39.92 37.45
CA SER A 5 33.10 40.57 37.70
C SER A 5 32.56 41.39 36.51
N LYS A 6 33.39 41.80 35.55
CA LYS A 6 32.97 42.64 34.40
C LYS A 6 32.43 41.86 33.20
N ILE A 7 32.62 40.54 33.15
CA ILE A 7 32.16 39.70 32.03
C ILE A 7 30.73 39.21 32.27
N LEU A 8 30.34 38.94 33.53
CA LEU A 8 28.97 38.49 33.84
C LEU A 8 27.91 39.60 33.67
N THR A 9 28.24 40.87 33.92
CA THR A 9 27.27 41.98 33.80
C THR A 9 26.94 42.32 32.35
N ARG A 10 27.84 42.06 31.39
CA ARG A 10 27.55 42.26 29.96
C ARG A 10 26.71 41.13 29.35
N SER A 11 26.78 39.92 29.91
CA SER A 11 26.01 38.77 29.43
C SER A 11 24.52 38.89 29.77
N ILE A 12 24.19 39.38 30.98
CA ILE A 12 22.80 39.55 31.43
C ILE A 12 22.09 40.68 30.65
N ALA A 13 22.80 41.77 30.33
CA ALA A 13 22.23 42.85 29.52
C ALA A 13 21.91 42.42 28.07
N ALA A 14 22.69 41.49 27.50
CA ALA A 14 22.45 40.97 26.15
C ALA A 14 21.24 40.02 26.09
N THR A 15 20.97 39.25 27.15
CA THR A 15 19.81 38.34 27.20
C THR A 15 18.50 39.09 27.37
N SER A 16 18.49 40.17 28.16
CA SER A 16 17.29 41.02 28.33
C SER A 16 16.91 41.79 27.06
N LEU A 17 17.90 42.17 26.23
CA LEU A 17 17.64 42.88 24.97
C LEU A 17 17.07 41.95 23.88
N ILE A 18 17.46 40.67 23.88
CA ILE A 18 16.91 39.65 22.97
C ILE A 18 15.45 39.35 23.36
N ALA A 19 15.13 39.25 24.66
CA ALA A 19 13.76 39.01 25.13
C ALA A 19 12.78 40.15 24.80
N LEU A 20 13.23 41.41 24.86
CA LEU A 20 12.44 42.59 24.46
C LEU A 20 12.28 42.71 22.93
N MET A 21 13.25 42.25 22.16
CA MET A 21 13.15 42.21 20.69
C MET A 21 12.21 41.09 20.20
N THR A 22 12.16 39.94 20.88
CA THR A 22 11.25 38.85 20.53
C THR A 22 9.79 39.16 20.90
N SER A 23 9.53 39.80 22.05
CA SER A 23 8.17 40.22 22.41
C SER A 23 7.62 41.33 21.50
N SER A 24 8.49 42.22 20.99
CA SER A 24 8.09 43.25 20.01
C SER A 24 7.84 42.67 18.61
N LEU A 25 8.46 41.55 18.24
CA LEU A 25 8.22 40.87 16.97
C LEU A 25 6.92 40.04 17.00
N GLU A 26 6.60 39.41 18.13
CA GLU A 26 5.32 38.72 18.31
C GLU A 26 4.13 39.69 18.34
N ALA A 27 4.30 40.88 18.95
CA ALA A 27 3.27 41.92 18.91
C ALA A 27 3.05 42.50 17.49
N ARG A 28 4.10 42.58 16.66
CA ARG A 28 3.99 43.06 15.26
C ARG A 28 3.47 42.00 14.29
N LEU A 29 3.51 40.71 14.65
CA LEU A 29 2.88 39.64 13.88
C LEU A 29 1.36 39.55 14.09
N GLN A 30 0.81 40.19 15.14
CA GLN A 30 -0.64 40.26 15.39
C GLN A 30 -1.33 41.47 14.76
N THR A 31 -0.59 42.50 14.32
CA THR A 31 -1.16 43.72 13.71
C THR A 31 -0.83 43.88 12.22
N GLY A 32 -0.42 42.80 11.55
CA GLY A 32 -0.47 42.77 10.09
C GLY A 32 -1.93 42.94 9.63
N PRO A 33 -2.20 43.59 8.48
CA PRO A 33 -3.56 43.74 8.00
C PRO A 33 -4.20 42.35 8.01
N ILE A 34 -5.33 42.21 8.70
CA ILE A 34 -6.18 41.03 8.61
C ILE A 34 -6.60 40.98 7.14
N VAL A 35 -5.77 40.32 6.33
CA VAL A 35 -6.08 39.98 4.97
C VAL A 35 -7.18 38.95 5.14
N ASN A 36 -8.40 39.46 5.13
CA ASN A 36 -9.61 38.74 5.42
C ASN A 36 -9.55 37.41 4.66
N HIS A 37 -9.47 36.31 5.40
CA HIS A 37 -9.18 34.99 4.84
C HIS A 37 -10.26 34.62 3.78
N GLU A 38 -11.46 35.17 3.94
CA GLU A 38 -12.54 35.14 2.95
C GLU A 38 -12.20 35.92 1.67
N VAL A 39 -11.57 37.09 1.74
CA VAL A 39 -11.17 37.86 0.56
C VAL A 39 -10.06 37.15 -0.23
N GLN A 40 -9.13 36.47 0.44
CA GLN A 40 -8.13 35.61 -0.23
C GLN A 40 -8.77 34.37 -0.86
N GLN A 41 -9.64 33.66 -0.15
CA GLN A 41 -10.38 32.53 -0.72
C GLN A 41 -11.25 32.96 -1.90
N HIS A 42 -11.95 34.08 -1.78
CA HIS A 42 -12.83 34.59 -2.82
C HIS A 42 -12.05 35.13 -4.03
N ARG A 43 -10.83 35.66 -3.83
CA ARG A 43 -9.91 36.01 -4.93
C ARG A 43 -9.35 34.76 -5.62
N ILE A 44 -9.04 33.69 -4.87
CA ILE A 44 -8.64 32.39 -5.41
C ILE A 44 -9.79 31.74 -6.20
N GLU A 45 -11.04 31.85 -5.72
CA GLU A 45 -12.25 31.38 -6.42
C GLU A 45 -12.59 32.22 -7.66
N ARG A 46 -12.44 33.55 -7.62
CA ARG A 46 -12.61 34.42 -8.79
C ARG A 46 -11.54 34.16 -9.85
N LEU A 47 -10.29 33.88 -9.45
CA LEU A 47 -9.24 33.40 -10.37
C LEU A 47 -9.54 31.98 -10.88
N ALA A 48 -10.28 31.15 -10.12
CA ALA A 48 -10.79 29.86 -10.59
C ALA A 48 -11.95 29.97 -11.60
N LYS A 49 -12.60 31.14 -11.72
CA LYS A 49 -13.64 31.43 -12.74
C LYS A 49 -13.07 31.60 -14.15
N HIS A 50 -11.76 31.64 -14.32
CA HIS A 50 -11.13 31.50 -15.63
C HIS A 50 -11.37 30.07 -16.14
N LYS A 51 -12.17 29.93 -17.22
CA LYS A 51 -12.47 28.65 -17.90
C LYS A 51 -11.20 27.79 -17.99
N ARG A 52 -11.07 26.82 -17.09
CA ARG A 52 -10.02 25.80 -17.14
C ARG A 52 -10.45 24.83 -18.21
N VAL A 53 -9.64 24.68 -19.25
CA VAL A 53 -9.89 23.70 -20.30
C VAL A 53 -9.11 22.45 -19.92
N ARG A 54 -9.82 21.34 -19.79
CA ARG A 54 -9.20 20.03 -19.64
C ARG A 54 -8.57 19.67 -20.99
N VAL A 55 -7.25 19.52 -20.99
CA VAL A 55 -6.48 19.22 -22.21
C VAL A 55 -6.16 17.74 -22.32
N GLY A 56 -6.20 17.02 -21.18
CA GLY A 56 -6.05 15.58 -21.15
C GLY A 56 -6.34 15.02 -19.76
N ALA A 57 -6.46 13.70 -19.66
CA ALA A 57 -6.32 13.03 -18.38
C ALA A 57 -5.71 11.66 -18.59
N MET A 58 -4.72 11.37 -17.78
CA MET A 58 -4.10 10.06 -17.70
C MET A 58 -4.50 9.42 -16.38
N TRP A 59 -4.54 8.10 -16.35
CA TRP A 59 -4.51 7.40 -15.08
C TRP A 59 -3.05 7.02 -14.81
N ALA A 60 -2.74 6.61 -13.60
CA ALA A 60 -1.45 6.06 -13.26
C ALA A 60 -1.67 5.14 -12.06
N MET A 61 -1.04 3.96 -12.06
CA MET A 61 -0.98 3.16 -10.86
C MET A 61 0.38 2.50 -10.86
N THR A 62 1.10 2.61 -9.76
CA THR A 62 2.43 2.05 -9.58
C THR A 62 2.36 0.78 -8.74
N LEU A 63 3.04 -0.29 -9.15
CA LEU A 63 3.28 -1.48 -8.35
C LEU A 63 4.74 -1.44 -7.90
N TYR A 64 5.01 -1.26 -6.60
CA TYR A 64 6.35 -1.16 -6.04
C TYR A 64 6.75 -2.44 -5.32
N ALA A 65 8.03 -2.79 -5.38
CA ALA A 65 8.63 -3.86 -4.60
C ALA A 65 9.37 -3.25 -3.40
N GLU A 66 9.16 -3.80 -2.21
CA GLU A 66 9.83 -3.39 -0.97
C GLU A 66 10.51 -4.59 -0.32
N ASP A 67 11.66 -4.32 0.28
CA ASP A 67 12.29 -5.18 1.27
C ASP A 67 12.52 -4.30 2.51
N ALA A 68 11.92 -4.70 3.63
CA ALA A 68 11.95 -3.94 4.87
C ALA A 68 13.38 -3.77 5.41
N ASP A 69 14.26 -4.75 5.14
CA ASP A 69 15.57 -4.83 5.77
C ASP A 69 16.65 -4.16 4.91
N SER A 70 16.71 -4.51 3.61
CA SER A 70 17.82 -4.07 2.74
C SER A 70 17.52 -2.81 1.93
N LYS A 71 16.26 -2.38 1.85
CA LYS A 71 15.78 -1.34 0.94
C LYS A 71 16.19 -1.58 -0.53
N LEU A 72 16.33 -2.84 -0.96
CA LEU A 72 16.60 -3.21 -2.36
C LEU A 72 17.78 -2.46 -3.02
N LYS A 73 18.83 -2.16 -2.24
CA LYS A 73 19.94 -1.27 -2.67
C LYS A 73 20.94 -1.87 -3.66
N SER A 74 20.77 -3.11 -4.10
CA SER A 74 21.71 -3.74 -5.03
C SER A 74 21.40 -3.35 -6.47
N VAL A 75 22.43 -3.00 -7.24
CA VAL A 75 22.37 -2.70 -8.69
C VAL A 75 21.81 -3.90 -9.49
N GLU A 76 21.90 -5.10 -8.94
CA GLU A 76 21.34 -6.32 -9.52
C GLU A 76 19.84 -6.48 -9.26
N THR A 77 19.25 -5.67 -8.37
CA THR A 77 17.80 -5.70 -8.10
C THR A 77 17.08 -4.84 -9.13
N ARG A 78 16.34 -5.49 -10.03
CA ARG A 78 15.61 -4.87 -11.13
C ARG A 78 14.14 -5.26 -11.08
N PHE A 79 13.32 -4.36 -11.61
CA PHE A 79 11.91 -4.59 -11.85
C PHE A 79 11.50 -3.93 -13.15
N GLY A 80 11.11 -4.76 -14.10
CA GLY A 80 10.82 -4.30 -15.46
C GLY A 80 10.35 -5.43 -16.35
N GLN A 81 9.95 -5.07 -17.58
CA GLN A 81 9.35 -5.99 -18.54
C GLN A 81 10.42 -6.74 -19.34
N ILE A 82 10.28 -8.06 -19.42
CA ILE A 82 11.26 -8.89 -20.17
C ILE A 82 10.98 -8.94 -21.68
N LYS A 83 9.76 -8.66 -22.13
CA LYS A 83 9.29 -9.08 -23.47
C LYS A 83 10.08 -8.44 -24.64
N LYS A 84 10.76 -7.31 -24.45
CA LYS A 84 11.59 -6.63 -25.46
C LYS A 84 13.01 -6.28 -24.98
N ALA A 85 13.38 -6.73 -23.79
CA ALA A 85 14.66 -6.46 -23.17
C ALA A 85 15.83 -7.09 -23.95
N LYS A 86 16.83 -6.30 -24.36
CA LYS A 86 18.09 -6.83 -24.90
C LYS A 86 19.01 -7.16 -23.71
N LYS A 87 19.54 -8.40 -23.65
CA LYS A 87 20.39 -8.88 -22.54
C LYS A 87 19.71 -8.84 -21.15
N GLY A 88 18.38 -8.98 -21.10
CA GLY A 88 17.63 -8.98 -19.84
C GLY A 88 17.45 -7.59 -19.21
N VAL A 89 17.71 -6.52 -19.96
CA VAL A 89 17.39 -5.13 -19.58
C VAL A 89 16.61 -4.46 -20.70
N ASP A 90 15.44 -3.92 -20.41
CA ASP A 90 14.75 -2.99 -21.33
C ASP A 90 15.22 -1.55 -21.06
N ALA A 91 15.18 -0.68 -22.07
CA ALA A 91 15.50 0.75 -21.95
C ALA A 91 14.56 1.49 -20.98
N TYR A 92 13.53 0.80 -20.50
CA TYR A 92 12.48 1.27 -19.62
C TYR A 92 12.47 0.58 -18.26
N ASP A 93 13.37 -0.40 -18.05
CA ASP A 93 13.60 -0.98 -16.73
C ASP A 93 14.07 0.12 -15.80
N GLN A 94 13.37 0.31 -14.68
CA GLN A 94 13.79 1.27 -13.68
C GLN A 94 14.86 0.62 -12.81
N GLU A 95 16.01 1.28 -12.68
CA GLU A 95 16.99 0.93 -11.65
C GLU A 95 16.44 1.33 -10.28
N SER A 96 16.74 0.56 -9.23
CA SER A 96 16.34 0.93 -7.88
C SER A 96 17.04 2.25 -7.51
N PHE A 97 16.27 3.27 -7.11
CA PHE A 97 16.88 4.51 -6.62
C PHE A 97 17.46 4.24 -5.21
N PRO A 98 18.70 4.65 -4.91
CA PRO A 98 19.32 4.45 -3.59
C PRO A 98 18.51 5.08 -2.43
N SER A 99 17.71 6.11 -2.73
CA SER A 99 16.84 6.80 -1.77
C SER A 99 15.40 6.29 -1.75
N TRP A 100 14.94 5.57 -2.78
CA TRP A 100 13.56 5.09 -2.93
C TRP A 100 13.53 3.73 -3.65
N PRO A 101 13.31 2.62 -2.91
CA PRO A 101 13.14 1.29 -3.51
C PRO A 101 11.74 1.17 -4.12
N LYS A 102 11.44 1.98 -5.12
CA LYS A 102 10.16 2.00 -5.81
C LYS A 102 10.43 1.79 -7.28
N LEU A 103 9.83 0.74 -7.79
CA LEU A 103 9.84 0.43 -9.20
C LEU A 103 8.43 0.67 -9.69
N ALA A 104 8.25 1.35 -10.83
CA ALA A 104 6.95 1.88 -11.21
C ALA A 104 6.60 1.58 -12.66
N VAL A 105 5.54 0.81 -12.86
CA VAL A 105 4.80 0.78 -14.14
C VAL A 105 3.69 1.83 -14.07
N ASN A 106 3.38 2.53 -15.16
CA ASN A 106 2.37 3.60 -15.22
C ASN A 106 1.25 3.24 -16.22
N PHE A 107 -0.03 3.54 -15.90
CA PHE A 107 -1.19 3.08 -16.69
C PHE A 107 -2.11 4.19 -17.18
N GLU A 108 -2.26 4.29 -18.50
CA GLU A 108 -3.16 5.19 -19.28
C GLU A 108 -2.54 6.57 -19.56
N ALA A 109 -2.36 6.94 -20.83
CA ALA A 109 -1.87 8.24 -21.26
C ALA A 109 -2.85 8.79 -22.29
N ASP A 110 -3.76 9.66 -21.88
CA ASP A 110 -4.42 10.59 -22.81
C ASP A 110 -3.91 11.99 -22.52
N GLY A 111 -2.82 12.33 -23.22
CA GLY A 111 -2.26 13.66 -23.29
C GLY A 111 -1.25 13.78 -24.44
N PRO A 112 -1.34 14.81 -25.30
CA PRO A 112 -0.36 15.04 -26.34
C PRO A 112 1.02 15.35 -25.73
N GLY A 113 2.05 14.61 -26.15
CA GLY A 113 3.46 14.93 -25.86
C GLY A 113 4.15 14.13 -24.75
N SER A 114 3.55 13.08 -24.19
CA SER A 114 4.25 12.30 -23.16
C SER A 114 5.18 11.25 -23.76
N LYS A 115 6.47 11.58 -23.86
CA LYS A 115 7.56 10.62 -23.98
C LYS A 115 7.75 9.89 -22.64
N TYR A 116 6.76 9.10 -22.21
CA TYR A 116 6.96 8.24 -21.06
C TYR A 116 7.91 7.10 -21.45
N LYS A 117 9.11 7.10 -20.87
CA LYS A 117 10.14 6.06 -21.01
C LYS A 117 9.81 4.84 -20.14
N GLY A 118 8.60 4.31 -20.22
CA GLY A 118 8.12 3.21 -19.39
C GLY A 118 7.27 2.23 -20.21
N ASP A 119 7.07 1.02 -19.68
CA ASP A 119 6.20 -0.01 -20.26
C ASP A 119 4.72 0.41 -20.19
N TYR A 120 4.34 1.23 -21.15
CA TYR A 120 3.01 1.80 -21.25
C TYR A 120 2.01 0.80 -21.84
N HIS A 121 0.86 0.68 -21.19
CA HIS A 121 -0.27 -0.12 -21.66
C HIS A 121 -1.56 0.72 -21.73
N ASN A 122 -2.19 0.75 -22.91
CA ASN A 122 -3.47 1.41 -23.12
C ASN A 122 -4.61 0.49 -22.65
N ILE A 123 -4.97 0.63 -21.38
CA ILE A 123 -6.06 -0.14 -20.79
C ILE A 123 -7.42 0.47 -21.19
N THR A 124 -8.04 -0.09 -22.23
CA THR A 124 -9.42 0.27 -22.56
C THR A 124 -10.40 -0.32 -21.54
N ARG A 125 -11.51 0.37 -21.29
CA ARG A 125 -12.52 -0.06 -20.29
C ARG A 125 -13.05 -1.48 -20.51
N TRP A 126 -13.04 -1.99 -21.74
CA TRP A 126 -13.73 -3.24 -22.09
C TRP A 126 -12.81 -4.42 -22.32
N ARG A 127 -11.58 -4.18 -22.78
CA ARG A 127 -10.61 -5.24 -23.04
C ARG A 127 -9.81 -5.55 -21.78
N GLY A 128 -9.46 -6.82 -21.64
CA GLY A 128 -8.43 -7.21 -20.71
C GLY A 128 -7.06 -6.89 -21.29
N ASP A 129 -6.04 -6.89 -20.44
CA ASP A 129 -4.64 -6.77 -20.85
C ASP A 129 -3.76 -7.58 -19.90
N GLU A 130 -2.59 -7.99 -20.36
CA GLU A 130 -1.63 -8.76 -19.57
C GLU A 130 -0.20 -8.29 -19.86
N TRP A 131 0.62 -8.22 -18.83
CA TRP A 131 2.05 -7.97 -18.97
C TRP A 131 2.79 -8.87 -17.99
N ASN A 132 3.99 -9.26 -18.41
CA ASN A 132 4.91 -10.02 -17.58
C ASN A 132 6.04 -9.10 -17.14
N PHE A 133 6.39 -9.17 -15.87
CA PHE A 133 7.52 -8.45 -15.30
C PHE A 133 8.29 -9.39 -14.37
N VAL A 134 9.46 -8.95 -13.96
CA VAL A 134 10.35 -9.76 -13.12
C VAL A 134 10.86 -8.95 -11.96
N VAL A 135 11.07 -9.61 -10.83
CA VAL A 135 11.83 -9.10 -9.69
C VAL A 135 13.14 -9.88 -9.66
N THR A 136 14.27 -9.19 -9.76
CA THR A 136 15.59 -9.81 -9.51
C THR A 136 16.11 -9.41 -8.13
N SER A 137 16.88 -10.29 -7.50
CA SER A 137 17.53 -10.04 -6.22
C SER A 137 18.92 -10.69 -6.24
N SER A 138 19.91 -10.00 -5.68
CA SER A 138 21.24 -10.57 -5.44
C SER A 138 21.23 -11.58 -4.29
N ASP A 139 20.24 -11.49 -3.39
CA ASP A 139 20.00 -12.41 -2.28
C ASP A 139 18.84 -13.34 -2.61
N VAL A 140 19.15 -14.63 -2.70
CA VAL A 140 18.22 -15.70 -3.08
C VAL A 140 17.30 -16.17 -1.95
N ASN A 141 17.55 -15.73 -0.72
CA ASN A 141 16.71 -16.02 0.45
C ASN A 141 15.89 -14.80 0.88
N ARG A 142 15.96 -13.71 0.13
CA ARG A 142 15.28 -12.45 0.44
C ARG A 142 13.76 -12.61 0.37
N ALA A 143 13.09 -12.01 1.36
CA ALA A 143 11.65 -11.75 1.30
C ALA A 143 11.41 -10.40 0.61
N VAL A 144 10.52 -10.37 -0.37
CA VAL A 144 10.14 -9.16 -1.10
C VAL A 144 8.63 -8.99 -1.04
N THR A 145 8.19 -7.77 -0.74
CA THR A 145 6.78 -7.39 -0.70
C THR A 145 6.43 -6.52 -1.90
N LEU A 146 5.55 -7.00 -2.77
CA LEU A 146 4.92 -6.20 -3.81
C LEU A 146 3.72 -5.44 -3.22
N ARG A 147 3.60 -4.17 -3.57
CA ARG A 147 2.55 -3.29 -3.09
C ARG A 147 2.01 -2.39 -4.19
N TRP A 148 0.71 -2.23 -4.19
CA TRP A 148 -0.01 -1.41 -5.14
C TRP A 148 -0.07 -0.01 -4.54
N SER A 149 0.31 0.97 -5.34
CA SER A 149 0.01 2.37 -5.01
C SER A 149 -1.44 2.66 -5.34
N GLU A 150 -1.93 3.77 -4.81
CA GLU A 150 -3.21 4.29 -5.22
C GLU A 150 -3.21 4.55 -6.73
N LEU A 151 -4.29 4.13 -7.39
CA LEU A 151 -4.57 4.59 -8.74
C LEU A 151 -4.71 6.13 -8.67
N GLN A 152 -4.16 6.86 -9.61
CA GLN A 152 -4.21 8.31 -9.64
C GLN A 152 -4.76 8.71 -10.99
N LYS A 153 -5.72 9.63 -11.04
CA LYS A 153 -6.07 10.28 -12.30
C LYS A 153 -5.33 11.60 -12.36
N VAL A 154 -4.31 11.67 -13.21
CA VAL A 154 -3.58 12.91 -13.45
C VAL A 154 -4.28 13.67 -14.58
N VAL A 155 -4.95 14.76 -14.23
CA VAL A 155 -5.60 15.64 -15.21
C VAL A 155 -4.62 16.71 -15.65
N LEU A 156 -4.47 16.87 -16.96
CA LEU A 156 -3.73 17.97 -17.56
C LEU A 156 -4.70 19.13 -17.80
N LEU A 157 -4.50 20.21 -17.07
CA LEU A 157 -5.32 21.41 -17.14
C LEU A 157 -4.53 22.55 -17.77
N LYS A 158 -5.19 23.33 -18.63
CA LYS A 158 -4.67 24.60 -19.15
C LYS A 158 -5.65 25.70 -18.79
N SER A 159 -5.12 26.85 -18.37
CA SER A 159 -5.91 28.04 -18.12
C SER A 159 -5.27 29.23 -18.84
N LYS A 160 -6.03 30.32 -19.02
CA LYS A 160 -5.45 31.56 -19.55
C LYS A 160 -4.34 32.12 -18.65
N ALA A 161 -4.48 31.96 -17.33
CA ALA A 161 -3.49 32.40 -16.35
C ALA A 161 -2.25 31.50 -16.29
N GLN A 162 -2.38 30.24 -16.67
CA GLN A 162 -1.28 29.26 -16.69
C GLN A 162 -1.29 28.53 -18.05
N PRO A 163 -0.62 29.11 -19.06
CA PRO A 163 -0.62 28.56 -20.42
C PRO A 163 0.13 27.23 -20.53
N ARG A 164 1.02 26.92 -19.59
CA ARG A 164 1.67 25.61 -19.48
C ARG A 164 0.72 24.62 -18.79
N PRO A 165 0.49 23.42 -19.36
CA PRO A 165 -0.31 22.39 -18.70
C PRO A 165 0.24 22.07 -17.31
N TYR A 166 -0.64 22.04 -16.29
CA TYR A 166 -0.27 21.56 -14.96
C TYR A 166 -1.02 20.27 -14.60
N LYS A 167 -0.42 19.49 -13.72
CA LYS A 167 -0.91 18.18 -13.27
C LYS A 167 -1.78 18.36 -12.03
N ARG A 168 -3.01 17.84 -12.07
CA ARG A 168 -3.84 17.65 -10.88
C ARG A 168 -4.05 16.17 -10.65
N ILE A 169 -3.72 15.67 -9.46
CA ILE A 169 -3.99 14.29 -9.06
C ILE A 169 -5.39 14.24 -8.47
N GLU A 170 -6.29 13.48 -9.08
CA GLU A 170 -7.60 13.15 -8.54
C GLU A 170 -7.57 11.75 -7.94
N ALA A 171 -8.18 11.60 -6.76
CA ALA A 171 -8.32 10.31 -6.08
C ALA A 171 -9.08 9.32 -6.99
N PRO A 172 -8.66 8.05 -7.02
CA PRO A 172 -9.07 7.14 -8.06
C PRO A 172 -10.51 6.67 -7.96
N GLY A 173 -11.05 6.29 -9.12
CA GLY A 173 -12.16 5.34 -9.18
C GLY A 173 -11.72 3.95 -8.72
N ALA A 174 -11.99 3.61 -7.47
CA ALA A 174 -11.79 2.27 -6.87
C ALA A 174 -12.34 1.10 -7.71
N ARG A 175 -13.23 1.38 -8.67
CA ARG A 175 -13.81 0.39 -9.59
C ARG A 175 -12.78 -0.20 -10.57
N LYS A 176 -11.83 0.60 -11.08
CA LYS A 176 -10.80 0.10 -12.03
C LYS A 176 -9.85 -0.87 -11.31
N LEU A 177 -9.45 -0.53 -10.09
CA LEU A 177 -8.53 -1.33 -9.26
C LEU A 177 -9.03 -2.76 -9.01
N ARG A 178 -10.35 -2.96 -8.86
CA ARG A 178 -10.94 -4.28 -8.61
C ARG A 178 -10.72 -5.30 -9.73
N ARG A 179 -10.32 -4.85 -10.91
CA ARG A 179 -10.07 -5.71 -12.09
C ARG A 179 -8.60 -6.07 -12.26
N LEU A 180 -7.74 -5.54 -11.40
CA LEU A 180 -6.30 -5.77 -11.46
C LEU A 180 -5.95 -7.00 -10.63
N LEU A 181 -5.15 -7.87 -11.22
CA LEU A 181 -4.76 -9.15 -10.65
C LEU A 181 -3.26 -9.35 -10.85
N LEU A 182 -2.49 -9.52 -9.78
CA LEU A 182 -1.12 -10.01 -9.87
C LEU A 182 -1.15 -11.54 -9.87
N ILE A 183 -0.27 -12.14 -10.65
CA ILE A 183 -0.11 -13.59 -10.75
C ILE A 183 1.37 -13.89 -10.57
N ASP A 184 1.71 -14.62 -9.52
CA ASP A 184 3.05 -15.19 -9.37
C ASP A 184 3.17 -16.39 -10.31
N LEU A 185 4.13 -16.34 -11.25
CA LEU A 185 4.26 -17.38 -12.26
C LEU A 185 4.92 -18.67 -11.74
N LYS A 186 5.57 -18.62 -10.57
CA LYS A 186 6.17 -19.79 -9.94
C LYS A 186 5.15 -20.56 -9.11
N THR A 187 4.37 -19.89 -8.26
CA THR A 187 3.34 -20.55 -7.42
C THR A 187 1.98 -20.67 -8.12
N GLY A 188 1.75 -19.89 -9.18
CA GLY A 188 0.43 -19.75 -9.81
C GLY A 188 -0.58 -18.95 -8.98
N GLU A 189 -0.14 -18.35 -7.87
CA GLU A 189 -0.98 -17.59 -6.96
C GLU A 189 -1.53 -16.34 -7.63
N LYS A 190 -2.81 -16.03 -7.38
CA LYS A 190 -3.54 -14.91 -7.99
C LYS A 190 -3.96 -13.92 -6.91
N ILE A 191 -3.33 -12.76 -6.90
CA ILE A 191 -3.49 -11.72 -5.88
C ILE A 191 -4.29 -10.54 -6.44
N PRO A 192 -5.56 -10.34 -6.04
CA PRO A 192 -6.34 -9.17 -6.44
C PRO A 192 -5.73 -7.90 -5.86
N ALA A 193 -5.70 -6.82 -6.64
CA ALA A 193 -5.19 -5.54 -6.15
C ALA A 193 -6.01 -4.97 -4.98
N VAL A 194 -7.31 -5.25 -4.94
CA VAL A 194 -8.24 -4.76 -3.91
C VAL A 194 -9.14 -5.87 -3.43
N ILE A 195 -9.21 -6.05 -2.11
CA ILE A 195 -10.17 -6.91 -1.41
C ILE A 195 -10.90 -6.05 -0.38
N ASP A 196 -12.23 -6.07 -0.41
CA ASP A 196 -13.09 -5.29 0.49
C ASP A 196 -12.75 -3.80 0.59
N GLY A 197 -12.33 -3.22 -0.55
CA GLY A 197 -11.97 -1.80 -0.64
C GLY A 197 -10.55 -1.46 -0.16
N LYS A 198 -9.81 -2.43 0.38
CA LYS A 198 -8.42 -2.26 0.82
C LYS A 198 -7.45 -2.75 -0.24
N LEU A 199 -6.43 -1.94 -0.54
CA LEU A 199 -5.30 -2.36 -1.37
C LEU A 199 -4.60 -3.55 -0.70
N GLN A 200 -4.24 -4.53 -1.51
CA GLN A 200 -3.50 -5.70 -1.04
C GLN A 200 -2.00 -5.50 -1.21
N SER A 201 -1.22 -6.34 -0.53
CA SER A 201 0.21 -6.51 -0.71
C SER A 201 0.52 -8.00 -0.85
N TYR A 202 1.62 -8.35 -1.50
CA TYR A 202 2.05 -9.74 -1.67
C TYR A 202 3.50 -9.90 -1.28
N THR A 203 3.77 -10.69 -0.24
CA THR A 203 5.13 -11.01 0.18
C THR A 203 5.49 -12.41 -0.28
N PHE A 204 6.66 -12.55 -0.90
CA PHE A 204 7.18 -13.83 -1.38
C PHE A 204 8.67 -13.95 -1.03
N ASN A 205 9.17 -15.17 -0.95
CA ASN A 205 10.60 -15.46 -0.84
C ASN A 205 11.17 -15.79 -2.24
N MET A 206 12.42 -15.44 -2.46
CA MET A 206 13.13 -15.75 -3.70
C MET A 206 13.42 -17.26 -3.86
N GLU A 207 13.39 -18.04 -2.77
CA GLU A 207 13.45 -19.51 -2.74
C GLU A 207 14.63 -20.10 -3.53
N GLY A 208 15.83 -19.54 -3.34
CA GLY A 208 17.04 -20.01 -4.02
C GLY A 208 17.24 -19.44 -5.43
N GLU A 209 16.27 -18.68 -5.98
CA GLU A 209 16.36 -18.09 -7.30
C GLU A 209 16.78 -16.62 -7.24
N LYS A 210 17.59 -16.16 -8.21
CA LYS A 210 17.89 -14.73 -8.36
C LYS A 210 16.77 -13.93 -9.04
N THR A 211 15.76 -14.62 -9.56
CA THR A 211 14.78 -14.05 -10.49
C THR A 211 13.40 -14.64 -10.22
N ARG A 212 12.43 -13.80 -9.83
CA ARG A 212 11.02 -14.19 -9.70
C ARG A 212 10.18 -13.54 -10.79
N ARG A 213 9.35 -14.33 -11.46
CA ARG A 213 8.52 -13.84 -12.58
C ARG A 213 7.08 -13.66 -12.17
N PHE A 214 6.49 -12.58 -12.66
CA PHE A 214 5.11 -12.24 -12.40
C PHE A 214 4.40 -11.90 -13.70
N LYS A 215 3.11 -12.16 -13.71
CA LYS A 215 2.17 -11.61 -14.68
C LYS A 215 1.21 -10.76 -13.91
N TRP A 216 1.16 -9.46 -14.16
CA TRP A 216 0.02 -8.69 -13.70
C TRP A 216 -0.99 -8.73 -14.89
N LYS A 217 -2.29 -8.73 -14.59
CA LYS A 217 -3.39 -8.86 -15.55
C LYS A 217 -4.49 -7.86 -15.21
N PHE A 218 -4.93 -7.10 -16.21
CA PHE A 218 -6.19 -6.38 -16.15
C PHE A 218 -7.30 -7.25 -16.72
N LEU A 219 -8.22 -7.69 -15.88
CA LEU A 219 -9.33 -8.51 -16.30
C LEU A 219 -10.29 -7.69 -17.19
N SER A 220 -10.75 -8.26 -18.29
CA SER A 220 -11.94 -7.74 -18.99
C SER A 220 -13.15 -7.71 -18.03
N VAL A 221 -14.18 -6.94 -18.37
CA VAL A 221 -15.41 -6.87 -17.56
C VAL A 221 -16.01 -8.27 -17.35
N ARG A 222 -16.02 -9.10 -18.40
CA ARG A 222 -16.52 -10.48 -18.36
C ARG A 222 -15.68 -11.36 -17.42
N GLU A 223 -14.35 -11.31 -17.54
CA GLU A 223 -13.45 -12.08 -16.67
C GLU A 223 -13.56 -11.64 -15.21
N TYR A 224 -13.71 -10.35 -14.94
CA TYR A 224 -13.92 -9.83 -13.60
C TYR A 224 -15.20 -10.39 -12.96
N PHE A 225 -16.33 -10.35 -13.66
CA PHE A 225 -17.56 -10.93 -13.12
C PHE A 225 -17.48 -12.44 -12.97
N LYS A 226 -16.81 -13.15 -13.90
CA LYS A 226 -16.57 -14.60 -13.79
C LYS A 226 -15.74 -14.93 -12.56
N SER A 227 -14.61 -14.25 -12.36
CA SER A 227 -13.74 -14.44 -11.19
C SER A 227 -14.44 -14.09 -9.88
N ARG A 228 -15.21 -12.99 -9.83
CA ARG A 228 -16.00 -12.61 -8.66
C ARG A 228 -17.08 -13.64 -8.31
N ARG A 229 -17.79 -14.18 -9.30
CA ARG A 229 -18.77 -15.26 -9.09
C ARG A 229 -18.10 -16.51 -8.54
N LEU A 230 -16.94 -16.89 -9.09
CA LEU A 230 -16.18 -18.04 -8.62
C LEU A 230 -15.68 -17.82 -7.18
N ALA A 231 -15.14 -16.65 -6.86
CA ALA A 231 -14.71 -16.29 -5.51
C ALA A 231 -15.87 -16.38 -4.50
N HIS A 232 -17.05 -15.87 -4.86
CA HIS A 232 -18.25 -16.02 -4.01
C HIS A 232 -18.67 -17.47 -3.82
N ARG A 233 -18.60 -18.31 -4.86
CA ARG A 233 -18.89 -19.76 -4.76
C ARG A 233 -17.90 -20.45 -3.83
N ASN A 234 -16.60 -20.19 -4.00
CA ASN A 234 -15.55 -20.77 -3.17
C ASN A 234 -15.67 -20.32 -1.71
N MET A 235 -15.96 -19.04 -1.46
CA MET A 235 -16.21 -18.53 -0.11
C MET A 235 -17.42 -19.22 0.55
N ARG A 236 -18.51 -19.42 -0.21
CA ARG A 236 -19.68 -20.16 0.30
C ARG A 236 -19.34 -21.63 0.60
N ALA A 237 -18.56 -22.28 -0.27
CA ALA A 237 -18.11 -23.65 -0.06
C ALA A 237 -17.22 -23.77 1.19
N LYS A 238 -16.24 -22.86 1.35
CA LYS A 238 -15.37 -22.78 2.53
C LYS A 238 -16.19 -22.62 3.82
N ARG A 239 -17.11 -21.66 3.87
CA ARG A 239 -18.02 -21.46 5.03
C ARG A 239 -18.86 -22.69 5.35
N ARG A 240 -19.29 -23.45 4.34
CA ARG A 240 -20.02 -24.71 4.55
C ARG A 240 -19.12 -25.77 5.18
N LEU A 241 -17.90 -25.94 4.69
CA LEU A 241 -16.92 -26.87 5.27
C LEU A 241 -16.56 -26.50 6.71
N GLU A 242 -16.30 -25.22 6.99
CA GLU A 242 -16.04 -24.73 8.36
C GLU A 242 -17.21 -25.04 9.29
N LYS A 243 -18.45 -24.86 8.83
CA LYS A 243 -19.66 -25.18 9.61
C LYS A 243 -19.79 -26.69 9.87
N ILE A 244 -19.43 -27.54 8.91
CA ILE A 244 -19.43 -29.00 9.09
C ILE A 244 -18.37 -29.40 10.12
N TYR A 245 -17.13 -28.90 9.96
CA TYR A 245 -16.04 -29.16 10.90
C TYR A 245 -16.39 -28.71 12.32
N ALA A 246 -16.93 -27.51 12.49
CA ALA A 246 -17.36 -27.00 13.80
C ALA A 246 -18.45 -27.87 14.44
N LYS A 247 -19.38 -28.44 13.64
CA LYS A 247 -20.40 -29.37 14.13
C LYS A 247 -19.80 -30.69 14.60
N GLU A 248 -18.87 -31.27 13.83
CA GLU A 248 -18.20 -32.52 14.22
C GLU A 248 -17.35 -32.34 15.47
N LEU A 249 -16.61 -31.22 15.58
CA LEU A 249 -15.87 -30.88 16.78
C LEU A 249 -16.79 -30.68 17.99
N ALA A 250 -17.94 -30.03 17.83
CA ALA A 250 -18.91 -29.89 18.91
C ALA A 250 -19.50 -31.24 19.32
N LYS A 251 -19.70 -32.17 18.38
CA LYS A 251 -20.19 -33.52 18.64
C LYS A 251 -19.16 -34.35 19.40
N SER A 252 -17.88 -34.32 19.01
CA SER A 252 -16.81 -35.03 19.70
C SER A 252 -16.63 -34.53 21.14
N LEU A 253 -16.62 -33.20 21.34
CA LEU A 253 -16.55 -32.60 22.68
C LEU A 253 -17.74 -32.98 23.58
N ARG A 254 -18.95 -33.09 23.01
CA ARG A 254 -20.13 -33.56 23.75
C ARG A 254 -20.01 -35.04 24.13
N ALA A 255 -19.50 -35.87 23.22
CA ALA A 255 -19.26 -37.29 23.49
C ALA A 255 -18.22 -37.49 24.59
N GLU A 256 -17.10 -36.76 24.54
CA GLU A 256 -16.06 -36.77 25.56
C GLU A 256 -16.59 -36.33 26.94
N LYS A 257 -17.37 -35.24 27.00
CA LYS A 257 -18.01 -34.79 28.24
C LYS A 257 -18.97 -35.83 28.81
N ARG A 258 -19.72 -36.55 27.96
CA ARG A 258 -20.58 -37.66 28.39
C ARG A 258 -19.76 -38.81 28.95
N ALA A 259 -18.69 -39.22 28.27
CA ALA A 259 -17.80 -40.28 28.73
C ALA A 259 -17.17 -39.96 30.11
N LYS A 260 -16.71 -38.72 30.31
CA LYS A 260 -16.17 -38.25 31.60
C LYS A 260 -17.21 -38.30 32.72
N ARG A 261 -18.47 -37.93 32.45
CA ARG A 261 -19.57 -38.04 33.42
C ARG A 261 -19.82 -39.49 33.84
N HIS A 262 -19.83 -40.41 32.88
CA HIS A 262 -20.02 -41.84 33.17
C HIS A 262 -18.85 -42.45 33.94
N SER A 263 -17.60 -42.03 33.69
CA SER A 263 -16.42 -42.51 34.45
C SER A 263 -16.41 -42.03 35.91
N SER A 264 -16.98 -40.86 36.22
CA SER A 264 -16.96 -40.30 37.60
C SER A 264 -17.91 -41.00 38.59
N HIS A 265 -18.83 -41.85 38.13
CA HIS A 265 -19.73 -42.64 39.01
C HIS A 265 -19.19 -44.02 39.38
N HIS A 266 -17.97 -44.37 38.95
CA HIS A 266 -17.22 -45.50 39.46
C HIS A 266 -16.09 -45.04 40.40
N THR A 267 -16.44 -44.19 41.36
CA THR A 267 -15.67 -44.20 42.60
C THR A 267 -16.23 -45.36 43.41
N PRO A 268 -15.49 -46.47 43.62
CA PRO A 268 -15.97 -47.51 44.51
C PRO A 268 -16.30 -46.86 45.85
N PRO A 269 -17.43 -47.24 46.48
CA PRO A 269 -17.78 -46.69 47.79
C PRO A 269 -16.55 -46.82 48.70
N PRO A 270 -16.20 -45.78 49.48
CA PRO A 270 -15.06 -45.86 50.38
C PRO A 270 -15.25 -47.12 51.20
N ALA A 271 -14.29 -48.06 51.08
CA ALA A 271 -14.33 -49.32 51.77
C ALA A 271 -14.61 -49.00 53.24
N GLY A 272 -15.77 -49.45 53.74
CA GLY A 272 -16.20 -49.14 55.10
C GLY A 272 -15.04 -49.42 56.04
N LYS A 273 -14.60 -48.38 56.75
CA LYS A 273 -13.60 -48.53 57.81
C LYS A 273 -14.17 -49.58 58.76
N LYS A 274 -13.61 -50.79 58.75
CA LYS A 274 -13.83 -51.74 59.83
C LYS A 274 -13.20 -51.09 61.06
N GLU A 275 -14.03 -50.61 61.97
CA GLU A 275 -13.60 -50.35 63.34
C GLU A 275 -13.08 -51.67 63.89
N ILE A 276 -11.76 -51.72 64.08
CA ILE A 276 -11.11 -52.77 64.84
C ILE A 276 -11.40 -52.39 66.30
N ILE A 277 -12.34 -53.09 66.92
CA ILE A 277 -12.51 -53.08 68.36
C ILE A 277 -11.45 -54.05 68.89
N GLU A 278 -10.37 -53.51 69.46
CA GLU A 278 -9.41 -54.29 70.24
C GLU A 278 -9.99 -54.48 71.66
N GLU A 279 -10.11 -55.74 72.08
CA GLU A 279 -10.35 -56.18 73.47
C GLU A 279 -9.04 -56.23 74.26
#